data_AF-A0A5B0RJL6-F1
#
_entry.id   AF-A0A5B0RJL6-F1
#
_cell.length_a   1.000
_cell.length_b   1.000
_cell.length_c   1.000
_cell.angle_alpha   90.00
_cell.angle_beta   90.00
_cell.angle_gamma   90.00
#
_symmetry.space_group_name_H-M   'P 1'
#
loop_
_entity.id
_entity.type
_entity.pdbx_description
1 polymer ?
#
loop_
_entity_poly.entity_id
_entity_poly.type
_entity_poly.pdbx_seq_one_letter_code
_entity_poly.pdbx_strand_id
1 'polypeptide(L)'
;MIESFKKIISFYLNRVNTFNGIRIGDDETILAFETGNEMNWGNQNQTIHKRPPPASWTIEIAQHIKSLAPKTLVMDGSFSRNPTSAWEEEVLDSPYVDLFSYHFYGEGDTQFFQILQDQVRAHEKTFIIGEHGFYSQAETYPAFYENATCAGTFVWSLCAHHEKGGFVTHGEGRNIYAYHAPGFKNQTSKNFDTQEAEVISSTYDASYTILGLDPPPKPVPGPPQAFLVKNGSQAGISWRGSAWAQSYEILGAGSLDQDWNVISTNIPDNVDPGQLFIPLNPIEPTKSIKIKFPKPIRKKSHAGWMDSKWCARGSPASCSKKFHVSPKQDDHQRKDAHHPNLPKTLNNPTHQSRHSLVPLKSETPHDSSASGGWFAVRAISADGVPGGISEPVWLKS
;
A
#
# COMPACT_ATOMS: atom_id res chain seq x y z
N MET A 1 11.23 16.16 -23.87
CA MET A 1 10.69 15.22 -22.84
C MET A 1 9.47 15.81 -22.14
N ILE A 2 9.46 17.09 -21.75
CA ILE A 2 8.30 17.72 -21.11
C ILE A 2 7.00 17.61 -21.93
N GLU A 3 7.04 17.87 -23.24
CA GLU A 3 5.87 17.72 -24.12
C GLU A 3 5.29 16.30 -24.14
N SER A 4 6.14 15.27 -24.07
CA SER A 4 5.67 13.89 -23.98
C SER A 4 4.99 13.61 -22.64
N PHE A 5 5.50 14.20 -21.56
CA PHE A 5 4.90 14.07 -20.24
C PHE A 5 3.53 14.79 -20.17
N LYS A 6 3.43 16.01 -20.74
CA LYS A 6 2.16 16.72 -20.90
C LYS A 6 1.11 15.92 -21.66
N LYS A 7 1.50 15.12 -22.67
CA LYS A 7 0.56 14.21 -23.37
C LYS A 7 0.00 13.13 -22.45
N ILE A 8 0.80 12.60 -21.53
CA ILE A 8 0.34 11.62 -20.52
C ILE A 8 -0.66 12.28 -19.57
N ILE A 9 -0.34 13.48 -19.08
CA ILE A 9 -1.23 14.27 -18.20
C ILE A 9 -2.54 14.57 -18.93
N SER A 10 -2.49 15.06 -20.16
CA SER A 10 -3.67 15.33 -20.98
C SER A 10 -4.51 14.09 -21.22
N PHE A 11 -3.89 12.95 -21.50
CA PHE A 11 -4.61 11.70 -21.67
C PHE A 11 -5.32 11.28 -20.38
N TYR A 12 -4.62 11.32 -19.24
CA TYR A 12 -5.16 10.89 -17.96
C TYR A 12 -6.27 11.82 -17.47
N LEU A 13 -6.05 13.14 -17.43
CA LEU A 13 -7.02 14.09 -16.89
C LEU A 13 -8.26 14.24 -17.78
N ASN A 14 -8.17 13.99 -19.09
CA ASN A 14 -9.36 13.98 -19.97
C ASN A 14 -10.11 12.64 -19.99
N ARG A 15 -9.59 11.59 -19.34
CA ARG A 15 -10.28 10.31 -19.27
C ARG A 15 -11.55 10.44 -18.44
N VAL A 16 -12.65 9.86 -18.94
CA VAL A 16 -13.87 9.65 -18.17
C VAL A 16 -13.75 8.33 -17.43
N ASN A 17 -13.91 8.37 -16.11
CA ASN A 17 -13.91 7.19 -15.27
C ASN A 17 -15.13 6.32 -15.62
N THR A 18 -14.88 5.05 -15.90
CA THR A 18 -15.89 4.10 -16.40
C THR A 18 -16.89 3.65 -15.35
N PHE A 19 -16.64 3.92 -14.06
CA PHE A 19 -17.52 3.53 -12.97
C PHE A 19 -18.50 4.63 -12.57
N ASN A 20 -18.03 5.89 -12.47
CA ASN A 20 -18.87 7.02 -12.05
C ASN A 20 -19.24 7.98 -13.20
N GLY A 21 -18.63 7.83 -14.38
CA GLY A 21 -18.89 8.68 -15.55
C GLY A 21 -18.31 10.10 -15.45
N ILE A 22 -17.49 10.40 -14.43
CA ILE A 22 -16.89 11.71 -14.20
C ILE A 22 -15.53 11.78 -14.90
N ARG A 23 -15.24 12.91 -15.56
CA ARG A 23 -13.90 13.16 -16.11
C ARG A 23 -12.91 13.34 -14.97
N ILE A 24 -11.75 12.69 -15.03
CA ILE A 24 -10.78 12.67 -13.92
C ILE A 24 -10.40 14.08 -13.45
N GLY A 25 -10.15 15.03 -14.35
CA GLY A 25 -9.84 16.41 -13.94
C GLY A 25 -11.02 17.25 -13.44
N ASP A 26 -12.24 16.71 -13.42
CA ASP A 26 -13.44 17.30 -12.81
C ASP A 26 -13.88 16.54 -11.53
N ASP A 27 -13.18 15.48 -11.13
CA ASP A 27 -13.59 14.59 -10.05
C ASP A 27 -13.22 15.17 -8.67
N GLU A 28 -14.24 15.64 -7.94
CA GLU A 28 -14.09 16.26 -6.61
C GLU A 28 -13.64 15.26 -5.52
N THR A 29 -13.55 13.96 -5.82
CA THR A 29 -12.93 12.97 -4.92
C THR A 29 -11.40 13.02 -4.94
N ILE A 30 -10.81 13.67 -5.94
CA ILE A 30 -9.36 13.83 -6.08
C ILE A 30 -8.94 15.14 -5.40
N LEU A 31 -8.18 15.03 -4.31
CA LEU A 31 -7.65 16.19 -3.59
C LEU A 31 -6.65 17.00 -4.43
N ALA A 32 -5.64 16.33 -4.98
CA ALA A 32 -4.54 16.96 -5.68
C ALA A 32 -3.93 16.05 -6.75
N PHE A 33 -3.29 16.67 -7.75
CA PHE A 33 -2.34 15.98 -8.64
C PHE A 33 -0.92 16.40 -8.28
N GLU A 34 -0.06 15.42 -8.01
CA GLU A 34 1.36 15.65 -7.77
C GLU A 34 2.13 15.66 -9.10
N THR A 35 3.06 16.60 -9.26
CA THR A 35 3.84 16.77 -10.50
C THR A 35 4.72 15.55 -10.84
N GLY A 36 5.04 14.73 -9.83
CA GLY A 36 5.67 13.41 -9.94
C GLY A 36 6.25 12.97 -8.61
N ASN A 37 6.40 11.66 -8.38
CA ASN A 37 6.96 11.15 -7.12
C ASN A 37 8.49 11.36 -7.04
N GLU A 38 8.96 11.85 -5.90
CA GLU A 38 10.38 12.05 -5.56
C GLU A 38 11.21 12.74 -6.66
N MET A 39 10.64 13.74 -7.33
CA MET A 39 11.26 14.39 -8.47
C MET A 39 12.52 15.15 -8.05
N ASN A 40 13.61 14.98 -8.77
CA ASN A 40 14.88 15.61 -8.45
C ASN A 40 15.72 15.84 -9.71
N TRP A 41 16.76 16.64 -9.57
CA TRP A 41 17.61 17.06 -10.68
C TRP A 41 19.09 16.90 -10.37
N GLY A 42 19.83 16.40 -11.36
CA GLY A 42 21.28 16.24 -11.32
C GLY A 42 22.03 17.34 -12.05
N ASN A 43 23.35 17.45 -11.82
CA ASN A 43 24.21 18.30 -12.62
C ASN A 43 24.51 17.62 -13.97
N GLN A 44 24.83 18.41 -15.02
CA GLN A 44 25.03 17.91 -16.39
C GLN A 44 25.99 16.72 -16.54
N ASN A 45 26.89 16.50 -15.57
CA ASN A 45 27.87 15.40 -15.57
C ASN A 45 27.77 14.46 -14.36
N GLN A 46 26.75 14.60 -13.52
CA GLN A 46 26.57 13.76 -12.33
C GLN A 46 25.07 13.62 -11.97
N THR A 47 24.59 12.38 -11.81
CA THR A 47 23.27 12.08 -11.20
C THR A 47 23.33 12.33 -9.70
N ILE A 48 23.45 13.59 -9.31
CA ILE A 48 23.47 14.03 -7.92
C ILE A 48 22.09 14.60 -7.63
N HIS A 49 21.27 13.83 -6.91
CA HIS A 49 19.87 14.12 -6.59
C HIS A 49 19.74 15.13 -5.42
N LYS A 50 20.57 16.17 -5.44
CA LYS A 50 20.66 17.21 -4.39
C LYS A 50 19.80 18.43 -4.68
N ARG A 51 19.24 18.52 -5.88
CA ARG A 51 18.46 19.65 -6.32
C ARG A 51 17.04 19.21 -6.67
N PRO A 52 16.05 20.07 -6.43
CA PRO A 52 14.73 19.90 -7.01
C PRO A 52 14.83 20.07 -8.55
N PRO A 53 13.80 19.64 -9.29
CA PRO A 53 13.60 20.06 -10.68
C PRO A 53 13.68 21.59 -10.83
N PRO A 54 14.16 22.11 -11.98
CA PRO A 54 14.13 23.54 -12.23
C PRO A 54 12.72 24.10 -12.08
N ALA A 55 12.59 25.29 -11.45
CA ALA A 55 11.29 25.90 -11.18
C ALA A 55 10.41 26.02 -12.43
N SER A 56 11.02 26.39 -13.57
CA SER A 56 10.32 26.50 -14.86
C SER A 56 9.66 25.20 -15.28
N TRP A 57 10.26 24.04 -15.00
CA TRP A 57 9.66 22.74 -15.31
C TRP A 57 8.44 22.48 -14.44
N THR A 58 8.56 22.66 -13.12
CA THR A 58 7.46 22.41 -12.17
C THR A 58 6.28 23.35 -12.45
N ILE A 59 6.54 24.64 -12.67
CA ILE A 59 5.51 25.65 -12.97
C ILE A 59 4.82 25.34 -14.30
N GLU A 60 5.56 24.95 -15.33
CA GLU A 60 4.99 24.62 -16.65
C GLU A 60 4.08 23.37 -16.59
N ILE A 61 4.45 22.37 -15.78
CA ILE A 61 3.60 21.19 -15.55
C ILE A 61 2.37 21.54 -14.71
N ALA A 62 2.54 22.33 -13.65
CA ALA A 62 1.44 22.79 -12.81
C ALA A 62 0.41 23.59 -13.60
N GLN A 63 0.87 24.51 -14.47
CA GLN A 63 0.02 25.26 -15.40
C GLN A 63 -0.77 24.33 -16.33
N HIS A 64 -0.11 23.32 -16.89
CA HIS A 64 -0.76 22.35 -17.77
C HIS A 64 -1.85 21.55 -17.03
N ILE A 65 -1.56 21.10 -15.80
CA ILE A 65 -2.56 20.43 -14.95
C ILE A 65 -3.73 21.38 -14.66
N LYS A 66 -3.48 22.61 -14.20
CA LYS A 66 -4.54 23.60 -13.90
C LYS A 66 -5.40 23.93 -15.12
N SER A 67 -4.84 23.91 -16.34
CA SER A 67 -5.62 24.11 -17.56
C SER A 67 -6.63 23.00 -17.84
N LEU A 68 -6.40 21.79 -17.30
CA LEU A 68 -7.21 20.59 -17.47
C LEU A 68 -8.03 20.22 -16.24
N ALA A 69 -7.64 20.71 -15.06
CA ALA A 69 -8.27 20.45 -13.77
C ALA A 69 -8.23 21.73 -12.91
N PRO A 70 -8.97 22.79 -13.30
CA PRO A 70 -8.82 24.12 -12.72
C PRO A 70 -9.22 24.22 -11.25
N LYS A 71 -10.02 23.27 -10.75
CA LYS A 71 -10.48 23.22 -9.35
C LYS A 71 -9.64 22.31 -8.45
N THR A 72 -8.84 21.41 -9.04
CA THR A 72 -8.04 20.44 -8.27
C THR A 72 -6.72 21.08 -7.83
N LEU A 73 -6.25 20.73 -6.64
CA LEU A 73 -4.97 21.23 -6.14
C LEU A 73 -3.81 20.62 -6.93
N VAL A 74 -2.69 21.32 -7.01
CA VAL A 74 -1.43 20.80 -7.55
C VAL A 74 -0.40 20.74 -6.43
N MET A 75 0.18 19.56 -6.27
CA MET A 75 1.26 19.28 -5.31
C MET A 75 2.60 19.24 -6.05
N ASP A 76 3.58 20.00 -5.56
CA ASP A 76 4.96 19.85 -6.00
C ASP A 76 5.55 18.57 -5.40
N GLY A 77 5.87 17.59 -6.25
CA GLY A 77 6.50 16.34 -5.83
C GLY A 77 8.03 16.35 -5.87
N SER A 78 8.64 17.53 -5.78
CA SER A 78 10.08 17.69 -5.62
C SER A 78 10.59 17.03 -4.35
N PHE A 79 11.65 16.24 -4.47
CA PHE A 79 12.34 15.61 -3.36
C PHE A 79 13.86 15.70 -3.56
N SER A 80 14.39 16.89 -3.30
CA SER A 80 15.84 17.05 -3.18
C SER A 80 16.27 16.44 -1.84
N ARG A 81 17.25 15.53 -1.81
CA ARG A 81 17.83 15.00 -0.55
C ARG A 81 18.74 16.02 0.16
N ASN A 82 18.40 17.30 0.02
CA ASN A 82 19.02 18.43 0.68
C ASN A 82 17.90 19.33 1.23
N PRO A 83 17.46 19.12 2.49
CA PRO A 83 16.34 19.87 3.07
C PRO A 83 16.50 21.39 3.05
N THR A 84 17.73 21.90 2.99
CA THR A 84 17.99 23.36 2.87
C THR A 84 17.78 23.89 1.44
N SER A 85 17.41 23.01 0.50
CA SER A 85 17.15 23.31 -0.90
C SER A 85 16.08 22.34 -1.42
N ALA A 86 15.01 22.12 -0.66
CA ALA A 86 13.96 21.18 -1.01
C ALA A 86 13.18 21.62 -2.27
N TRP A 87 13.01 22.93 -2.46
CA TRP A 87 12.37 23.56 -3.61
C TRP A 87 13.18 24.78 -4.09
N GLU A 88 13.00 25.16 -5.35
CA GLU A 88 13.45 26.47 -5.85
C GLU A 88 12.44 27.55 -5.39
N GLU A 89 12.95 28.74 -5.03
CA GLU A 89 12.14 29.82 -4.44
C GLU A 89 10.99 30.26 -5.35
N GLU A 90 11.22 30.31 -6.67
CA GLU A 90 10.21 30.73 -7.63
C GLU A 90 8.99 29.79 -7.70
N VAL A 91 9.14 28.52 -7.32
CA VAL A 91 8.00 27.59 -7.26
C VAL A 91 7.12 27.88 -6.06
N LEU A 92 7.72 28.24 -4.91
CA LEU A 92 7.00 28.57 -3.67
C LEU A 92 6.05 29.76 -3.88
N ASP A 93 6.42 30.71 -4.73
CA ASP A 93 5.58 31.87 -5.10
C ASP A 93 4.62 31.61 -6.28
N SER A 94 4.66 30.43 -6.89
CA SER A 94 3.84 30.14 -8.07
C SER A 94 2.35 30.11 -7.75
N PRO A 95 1.47 30.78 -8.53
CA PRO A 95 0.02 30.70 -8.34
C PRO A 95 -0.57 29.37 -8.82
N TYR A 96 0.23 28.51 -9.46
CA TYR A 96 -0.22 27.23 -10.02
C TYR A 96 0.07 26.03 -9.13
N VAL A 97 0.88 26.21 -8.08
CA VAL A 97 1.25 25.18 -7.11
C VAL A 97 0.63 25.53 -5.77
N ASP A 98 -0.12 24.60 -5.19
CA ASP A 98 -0.91 24.83 -3.99
C ASP A 98 -0.30 24.14 -2.76
N LEU A 99 0.24 22.94 -2.95
CA LEU A 99 0.74 22.06 -1.90
C LEU A 99 2.22 21.73 -2.12
N PHE A 100 2.98 21.64 -1.04
CA PHE A 100 4.38 21.21 -1.06
C PHE A 100 4.55 20.00 -0.14
N SER A 101 5.11 18.92 -0.68
CA SER A 101 5.33 17.67 0.04
C SER A 101 6.81 17.37 0.24
N TYR A 102 7.15 16.73 1.37
CA TYR A 102 8.48 16.16 1.58
C TYR A 102 8.36 14.83 2.32
N HIS A 103 9.34 13.94 2.11
CA HIS A 103 9.32 12.58 2.64
C HIS A 103 10.27 12.41 3.82
N PHE A 104 9.82 11.73 4.88
CA PHE A 104 10.57 11.55 6.12
C PHE A 104 10.74 10.08 6.46
N TYR A 105 11.91 9.51 6.13
CA TYR A 105 12.17 8.11 6.35
C TYR A 105 13.23 7.86 7.42
N GLY A 106 12.88 7.01 8.39
CA GLY A 106 13.66 6.83 9.60
C GLY A 106 13.60 8.07 10.52
N GLU A 107 14.24 7.96 11.67
CA GLU A 107 14.13 8.99 12.72
C GLU A 107 14.91 10.27 12.38
N GLY A 108 16.02 10.14 11.64
CA GLY A 108 16.92 11.26 11.36
C GLY A 108 16.32 12.34 10.44
N ASP A 109 15.45 11.97 9.51
CA ASP A 109 14.87 12.95 8.57
C ASP A 109 13.87 13.88 9.29
N THR A 110 13.21 13.41 10.35
CA THR A 110 12.15 14.15 11.05
C THR A 110 12.61 15.49 11.64
N GLN A 111 13.92 15.66 11.91
CA GLN A 111 14.49 16.91 12.40
C GLN A 111 14.32 18.10 11.44
N PHE A 112 14.09 17.83 10.15
CA PHE A 112 13.91 18.87 9.12
C PHE A 112 12.46 19.33 8.98
N PHE A 113 11.51 18.73 9.71
CA PHE A 113 10.10 19.05 9.60
C PHE A 113 9.81 20.55 9.76
N GLN A 114 10.28 21.15 10.87
CA GLN A 114 9.93 22.54 11.19
C GLN A 114 10.48 23.53 10.17
N ILE A 115 11.74 23.36 9.73
CA ILE A 115 12.36 24.28 8.75
C ILE A 115 11.68 24.19 7.38
N LEU A 116 11.29 22.99 6.93
CA LEU A 116 10.58 22.80 5.67
C LEU A 116 9.16 23.37 5.73
N GLN A 117 8.45 23.11 6.84
CA GLN A 117 7.13 23.67 7.06
C GLN A 117 7.15 25.20 7.09
N ASP A 118 8.10 25.80 7.82
CA ASP A 118 8.20 27.26 7.95
C ASP A 118 8.57 27.91 6.62
N GLN A 119 9.45 27.29 5.82
CA GLN A 119 9.76 27.73 4.47
C GLN A 119 8.49 27.82 3.63
N VAL A 120 7.68 26.76 3.57
CA VAL A 120 6.45 26.74 2.77
C VAL A 120 5.41 27.74 3.29
N ARG A 121 5.26 27.85 4.61
CA ARG A 121 4.31 28.80 5.23
C ARG A 121 4.69 30.26 5.03
N ALA A 122 5.97 30.59 4.89
CA ALA A 122 6.43 31.95 4.61
C ALA A 122 5.91 32.49 3.27
N HIS A 123 5.54 31.60 2.34
CA HIS A 123 4.92 31.92 1.05
C HIS A 123 3.39 31.73 1.04
N GLU A 124 2.76 31.61 2.21
CA GLU A 124 1.32 31.39 2.37
C GLU A 124 0.82 30.09 1.68
N LYS A 125 1.70 29.09 1.57
CA LYS A 125 1.41 27.77 0.98
C LYS A 125 1.19 26.70 2.05
N THR A 126 0.62 25.56 1.63
CA THR A 126 0.34 24.44 2.52
C THR A 126 1.41 23.36 2.41
N PHE A 127 1.98 22.97 3.56
CA PHE A 127 2.92 21.86 3.67
C PHE A 127 2.20 20.58 4.10
N ILE A 128 2.59 19.46 3.50
CA ILE A 128 2.10 18.10 3.79
C ILE A 128 3.30 17.15 3.88
N ILE A 129 3.25 16.16 4.77
CA ILE A 129 4.21 15.06 4.75
C ILE A 129 3.74 14.01 3.75
N GLY A 130 4.38 13.99 2.57
CA GLY A 130 3.99 13.17 1.42
C GLY A 130 4.19 11.67 1.66
N GLU A 131 5.25 11.32 2.38
CA GLU A 131 5.54 9.96 2.82
C GLU A 131 6.29 10.01 4.15
N HIS A 132 6.02 9.07 5.05
CA HIS A 132 6.87 8.84 6.21
C HIS A 132 6.84 7.39 6.70
N GLY A 133 7.84 7.00 7.47
CA GLY A 133 7.86 5.70 8.14
C GLY A 133 9.26 5.19 8.43
N PHE A 134 9.37 3.88 8.59
CA PHE A 134 10.63 3.14 8.82
C PHE A 134 11.33 3.52 10.13
N TYR A 135 10.59 4.00 11.13
CA TYR A 135 11.12 4.23 12.46
C TYR A 135 11.57 2.92 13.10
N SER A 136 12.57 3.00 13.97
CA SER A 136 13.18 1.81 14.55
C SER A 136 12.15 0.97 15.27
N GLN A 137 11.23 1.62 15.99
CA GLN A 137 10.19 1.04 16.83
C GLN A 137 8.83 1.67 16.53
N ALA A 138 7.75 0.88 16.59
CA ALA A 138 6.39 1.31 16.31
C ALA A 138 5.90 2.38 17.30
N GLU A 139 6.45 2.37 18.50
CA GLU A 139 6.16 3.29 19.59
C GLU A 139 6.59 4.74 19.27
N THR A 140 7.40 4.95 18.22
CA THR A 140 7.80 6.28 17.73
C THR A 140 6.68 6.97 16.93
N TYR A 141 5.74 6.22 16.33
CA TYR A 141 4.70 6.78 15.46
C TYR A 141 3.76 7.77 16.19
N PRO A 142 3.24 7.48 17.40
CA PRO A 142 2.43 8.45 18.14
C PRO A 142 3.14 9.80 18.36
N ALA A 143 4.40 9.76 18.81
CA ALA A 143 5.18 10.99 19.04
C ALA A 143 5.48 11.75 17.73
N PHE A 144 5.63 11.04 16.61
CA PHE A 144 5.72 11.68 15.30
C PHE A 144 4.42 12.42 14.95
N TYR A 145 3.27 11.78 15.11
CA TYR A 145 1.97 12.38 14.81
C TYR A 145 1.64 13.60 15.70
N GLU A 146 2.03 13.57 16.97
CA GLU A 146 1.90 14.73 17.87
C GLU A 146 2.73 15.94 17.41
N ASN A 147 3.90 15.69 16.81
CA ASN A 147 4.81 16.75 16.34
C ASN A 147 4.48 17.25 14.91
N ALA A 148 3.79 16.44 14.12
CA ALA A 148 3.45 16.76 12.73
C ALA A 148 2.30 17.79 12.64
N THR A 149 2.60 19.05 12.90
CA THR A 149 1.65 20.19 12.91
C THR A 149 1.24 20.72 11.52
N CYS A 150 1.50 19.94 10.47
CA CYS A 150 1.17 20.27 9.08
C CYS A 150 -0.27 19.86 8.72
N ALA A 151 -0.68 20.05 7.47
CA ALA A 151 -2.05 19.74 7.06
C ALA A 151 -2.39 18.24 7.03
N GLY A 152 -1.37 17.36 7.00
CA GLY A 152 -1.56 15.92 7.01
C GLY A 152 -0.27 15.16 6.72
N THR A 153 -0.29 13.86 6.98
CA THR A 153 0.85 12.96 6.79
C THR A 153 0.41 11.63 6.19
N PHE A 154 1.21 11.05 5.29
CA PHE A 154 0.91 9.73 4.71
C PHE A 154 1.97 8.69 5.07
N VAL A 155 1.58 7.63 5.77
CA VAL A 155 2.48 6.53 6.11
C VAL A 155 2.77 5.68 4.87
N TRP A 156 4.05 5.38 4.63
CA TRP A 156 4.48 4.53 3.53
C TRP A 156 4.69 3.08 3.99
N SER A 157 3.99 2.09 3.43
CA SER A 157 2.84 2.21 2.51
C SER A 157 1.79 1.18 2.85
N LEU A 158 0.53 1.47 2.50
CA LEU A 158 -0.60 0.56 2.69
C LEU A 158 -0.85 -0.23 1.40
N CYS A 159 -0.91 -1.57 1.50
CA CYS A 159 -1.23 -2.44 0.37
C CYS A 159 -2.62 -3.08 0.52
N ALA A 160 -3.29 -3.28 -0.61
CA ALA A 160 -4.62 -3.89 -0.68
C ALA A 160 -4.57 -5.42 -0.62
N HIS A 161 -5.73 -6.03 -0.36
CA HIS A 161 -5.95 -7.45 -0.61
C HIS A 161 -5.68 -7.79 -2.07
N HIS A 162 -5.10 -8.96 -2.32
CA HIS A 162 -4.87 -9.46 -3.66
C HIS A 162 -6.13 -10.16 -4.19
N GLU A 163 -6.41 -10.04 -5.49
CA GLU A 163 -7.63 -10.61 -6.12
C GLU A 163 -7.77 -12.12 -5.93
N LYS A 164 -6.63 -12.83 -5.79
CA LYS A 164 -6.55 -14.29 -5.59
C LYS A 164 -6.45 -14.70 -4.10
N GLY A 165 -6.75 -13.77 -3.20
CA GLY A 165 -6.61 -13.95 -1.75
C GLY A 165 -5.21 -13.63 -1.23
N GLY A 166 -5.12 -13.44 0.08
CA GLY A 166 -3.96 -12.81 0.72
C GLY A 166 -3.88 -11.31 0.46
N PHE A 167 -2.71 -10.72 0.71
CA PHE A 167 -2.45 -9.31 0.43
C PHE A 167 -1.37 -9.13 -0.63
N VAL A 168 -1.42 -8.01 -1.35
CA VAL A 168 -0.26 -7.50 -2.08
C VAL A 168 0.83 -7.18 -1.05
N THR A 169 2.04 -7.67 -1.25
CA THR A 169 3.18 -7.43 -0.36
C THR A 169 4.29 -6.69 -1.10
N HIS A 170 4.93 -5.75 -0.42
CA HIS A 170 6.09 -5.01 -0.90
C HIS A 170 7.13 -4.94 0.20
N GLY A 171 8.43 -4.94 -0.14
CA GLY A 171 9.52 -4.94 0.83
C GLY A 171 10.54 -3.87 0.50
N GLU A 172 10.97 -3.17 1.53
CA GLU A 172 11.91 -2.02 1.46
C GLU A 172 13.33 -2.40 1.92
N GLY A 173 13.55 -3.72 2.12
CA GLY A 173 14.75 -4.27 2.73
C GLY A 173 14.74 -4.16 4.25
N ARG A 174 15.74 -4.78 4.89
CA ARG A 174 15.94 -4.75 6.36
C ARG A 174 14.72 -5.15 7.22
N ASN A 175 13.89 -6.06 6.71
CA ASN A 175 12.64 -6.52 7.34
C ASN A 175 11.51 -5.50 7.39
N ILE A 176 11.60 -4.43 6.60
CA ILE A 176 10.51 -3.47 6.42
C ILE A 176 9.65 -3.94 5.26
N TYR A 177 8.35 -3.97 5.49
CA TYR A 177 7.37 -4.34 4.47
C TYR A 177 6.21 -3.35 4.46
N ALA A 178 5.45 -3.36 3.37
CA ALA A 178 4.19 -2.63 3.32
C ALA A 178 3.23 -3.10 4.43
N TYR A 179 2.41 -2.18 4.90
CA TYR A 179 1.38 -2.38 5.90
C TYR A 179 0.06 -2.79 5.26
N HIS A 180 -0.83 -3.37 6.06
CA HIS A 180 -2.13 -3.87 5.62
C HIS A 180 -3.19 -3.55 6.67
N ALA A 181 -4.30 -2.92 6.30
CA ALA A 181 -5.39 -2.66 7.26
C ALA A 181 -6.16 -3.98 7.52
N PRO A 182 -6.44 -4.34 8.79
CA PRO A 182 -6.36 -3.52 10.01
C PRO A 182 -5.02 -3.55 10.77
N GLY A 183 -4.05 -4.31 10.26
CA GLY A 183 -2.77 -4.60 10.89
C GLY A 183 -2.81 -5.94 11.62
N PHE A 184 -1.74 -6.73 11.54
CA PHE A 184 -1.68 -8.07 12.12
C PHE A 184 -0.60 -8.16 13.19
N LYS A 185 -0.95 -8.62 14.39
CA LYS A 185 0.03 -8.87 15.47
C LYS A 185 0.85 -10.13 15.25
N ASN A 186 0.28 -11.10 14.53
CA ASN A 186 0.86 -12.41 14.28
C ASN A 186 1.00 -12.62 12.78
N GLN A 187 2.20 -12.39 12.24
CA GLN A 187 2.47 -12.59 10.82
C GLN A 187 2.45 -14.08 10.46
N THR A 188 1.68 -14.43 9.43
CA THR A 188 1.71 -15.79 8.85
C THR A 188 2.62 -15.88 7.63
N SER A 189 3.08 -14.74 7.08
CA SER A 189 4.11 -14.64 6.06
C SER A 189 5.30 -13.78 6.51
N LYS A 190 6.49 -14.09 5.98
CA LYS A 190 7.71 -13.31 6.19
C LYS A 190 7.72 -11.94 5.49
N ASN A 191 6.78 -11.71 4.56
CA ASN A 191 6.69 -10.48 3.78
C ASN A 191 5.68 -9.48 4.38
N PHE A 192 5.33 -9.66 5.65
CA PHE A 192 4.50 -8.76 6.43
C PHE A 192 5.36 -8.09 7.49
N ASP A 193 5.12 -6.81 7.70
CA ASP A 193 5.88 -6.01 8.64
C ASP A 193 5.47 -6.37 10.07
N THR A 194 6.45 -6.72 10.91
CA THR A 194 6.16 -7.15 12.28
C THR A 194 5.74 -6.02 13.23
N GLN A 195 5.73 -4.78 12.74
CA GLN A 195 5.27 -3.59 13.45
C GLN A 195 3.93 -3.07 12.91
N GLU A 196 3.36 -3.71 11.88
CA GLU A 196 2.20 -3.18 11.15
C GLU A 196 0.97 -2.94 12.02
N ALA A 197 0.72 -3.75 13.05
CA ALA A 197 -0.48 -3.63 13.88
C ALA A 197 -0.48 -2.31 14.65
N GLU A 198 0.63 -1.98 15.28
CA GLU A 198 0.81 -0.73 16.01
C GLU A 198 0.87 0.48 15.06
N VAL A 199 1.52 0.34 13.90
CA VAL A 199 1.59 1.42 12.90
C VAL A 199 0.21 1.74 12.34
N ILE A 200 -0.55 0.74 11.90
CA ILE A 200 -1.91 0.97 11.37
C ILE A 200 -2.83 1.55 12.44
N SER A 201 -2.79 1.02 13.67
CA SER A 201 -3.62 1.54 14.76
C SER A 201 -3.31 2.99 15.06
N SER A 202 -2.03 3.34 15.25
CA SER A 202 -1.62 4.72 15.55
C SER A 202 -1.95 5.69 14.42
N THR A 203 -1.76 5.27 13.16
CA THR A 203 -2.12 6.08 11.98
C THR A 203 -3.62 6.33 11.93
N TYR A 204 -4.44 5.30 12.17
CA TYR A 204 -5.89 5.46 12.21
C TYR A 204 -6.30 6.45 13.32
N ASP A 205 -5.79 6.27 14.53
CA ASP A 205 -6.15 7.13 15.66
C ASP A 205 -5.72 8.59 15.41
N ALA A 206 -4.51 8.81 14.86
CA ALA A 206 -4.02 10.13 14.47
C ALA A 206 -4.90 10.80 13.41
N SER A 207 -5.49 10.04 12.48
CA SER A 207 -6.38 10.59 11.43
C SER A 207 -7.67 11.22 11.96
N TYR A 208 -8.12 10.84 13.17
CA TYR A 208 -9.25 11.48 13.87
C TYR A 208 -8.76 12.59 14.79
N THR A 209 -7.66 12.35 15.51
CA THR A 209 -7.10 13.32 16.45
C THR A 209 -6.69 14.63 15.77
N ILE A 210 -6.15 14.57 14.53
CA ILE A 210 -5.83 15.79 13.75
C ILE A 210 -7.06 16.66 13.46
N LEU A 211 -8.26 16.07 13.45
CA LEU A 211 -9.54 16.77 13.29
C LEU A 211 -10.16 17.20 14.62
N GLY A 212 -9.49 16.95 15.76
CA GLY A 212 -10.04 17.17 17.10
C GLY A 212 -11.15 16.18 17.46
N LEU A 213 -11.16 14.99 16.85
CA LEU A 213 -12.16 13.95 17.07
C LEU A 213 -11.58 12.78 17.87
N ASP A 214 -12.41 12.17 18.69
CA ASP A 214 -12.08 10.88 19.31
C ASP A 214 -12.13 9.76 18.26
N PRO A 215 -11.11 8.88 18.18
CA PRO A 215 -11.12 7.76 17.24
C PRO A 215 -12.30 6.81 17.52
N PRO A 216 -13.16 6.52 16.53
CA PRO A 216 -14.22 5.54 16.70
C PRO A 216 -13.65 4.10 16.70
N PRO A 217 -14.46 3.09 17.09
CA PRO A 217 -14.12 1.69 16.86
C PRO A 217 -13.70 1.41 15.42
N LYS A 218 -12.92 0.36 15.20
CA LYS A 218 -12.41 0.08 13.85
C LYS A 218 -13.57 -0.35 12.92
N PRO A 219 -13.51 0.00 11.63
CA PRO A 219 -14.60 -0.28 10.69
C PRO A 219 -15.01 -1.75 10.68
N VAL A 220 -16.33 -2.00 10.62
CA VAL A 220 -16.87 -3.35 10.41
C VAL A 220 -16.69 -3.72 8.94
N PRO A 221 -16.04 -4.86 8.62
CA PRO A 221 -15.74 -5.21 7.24
C PRO A 221 -17.00 -5.58 6.45
N GLY A 222 -17.02 -5.19 5.17
CA GLY A 222 -17.99 -5.66 4.19
C GLY A 222 -17.82 -7.14 3.84
N PRO A 223 -18.69 -7.71 2.99
CA PRO A 223 -18.60 -9.11 2.59
C PRO A 223 -17.35 -9.38 1.73
N PRO A 224 -16.57 -10.44 2.02
CA PRO A 224 -15.45 -10.83 1.15
C PRO A 224 -15.97 -11.46 -0.13
N GLN A 225 -15.09 -11.60 -1.14
CA GLN A 225 -15.44 -12.28 -2.39
C GLN A 225 -14.85 -13.68 -2.39
N ALA A 226 -15.66 -14.67 -1.99
CA ALA A 226 -15.24 -16.07 -1.95
C ALA A 226 -15.27 -16.72 -3.34
N PHE A 227 -14.35 -17.66 -3.57
CA PHE A 227 -14.27 -18.45 -4.78
C PHE A 227 -13.58 -19.80 -4.52
N LEU A 228 -13.89 -20.78 -5.36
CA LEU A 228 -13.35 -22.12 -5.25
C LEU A 228 -12.01 -22.24 -5.99
N VAL A 229 -11.10 -23.00 -5.39
CA VAL A 229 -9.76 -23.27 -5.90
C VAL A 229 -9.37 -24.71 -5.63
N LYS A 230 -8.39 -25.23 -6.38
CA LYS A 230 -7.75 -26.51 -6.07
C LYS A 230 -6.26 -26.36 -5.84
N ASN A 231 -5.75 -27.13 -4.89
CA ASN A 231 -4.32 -27.37 -4.66
C ASN A 231 -4.02 -28.86 -4.88
N GLY A 232 -3.42 -29.19 -6.01
CA GLY A 232 -3.29 -30.58 -6.45
C GLY A 232 -4.67 -31.20 -6.69
N SER A 233 -4.99 -32.30 -6.00
CA SER A 233 -6.30 -32.95 -6.03
C SER A 233 -7.29 -32.41 -4.97
N GLN A 234 -6.84 -31.60 -4.01
CA GLN A 234 -7.68 -31.10 -2.94
C GLN A 234 -8.40 -29.83 -3.38
N ALA A 235 -9.73 -29.88 -3.43
CA ALA A 235 -10.57 -28.70 -3.59
C ALA A 235 -10.68 -27.93 -2.27
N GLY A 236 -10.87 -26.62 -2.38
CA GLY A 236 -10.97 -25.72 -1.25
C GLY A 236 -11.56 -24.37 -1.64
N ILE A 237 -11.56 -23.47 -0.68
CA ILE A 237 -12.04 -22.10 -0.80
C ILE A 237 -10.90 -21.12 -0.53
N SER A 238 -10.95 -20.02 -1.28
CA SER A 238 -10.15 -18.83 -1.05
C SER A 238 -11.07 -17.61 -1.24
N TRP A 239 -10.59 -16.43 -0.91
CA TRP A 239 -11.37 -15.22 -1.05
C TRP A 239 -10.48 -14.00 -1.24
N ARG A 240 -10.98 -13.00 -1.97
CA ARG A 240 -10.46 -11.64 -1.85
C ARG A 240 -11.01 -11.06 -0.55
N GLY A 241 -10.11 -10.68 0.35
CA GLY A 241 -10.47 -10.16 1.66
C GLY A 241 -11.15 -8.81 1.62
N SER A 242 -11.67 -8.43 2.79
CA SER A 242 -12.41 -7.19 3.02
C SER A 242 -11.55 -6.21 3.79
N ALA A 243 -11.60 -4.93 3.42
CA ALA A 243 -10.92 -3.89 4.18
C ALA A 243 -11.33 -3.96 5.68
N TRP A 244 -10.35 -3.83 6.57
CA TRP A 244 -10.51 -3.90 8.04
C TRP A 244 -10.93 -5.27 8.61
N ALA A 245 -10.95 -6.33 7.81
CA ALA A 245 -11.10 -7.68 8.33
C ALA A 245 -9.80 -8.16 8.99
N GLN A 246 -9.88 -8.58 10.26
CA GLN A 246 -8.76 -9.13 11.02
C GLN A 246 -8.67 -10.65 10.86
N SER A 247 -9.83 -11.29 10.69
CA SER A 247 -9.94 -12.73 10.52
C SER A 247 -11.28 -13.07 9.87
N TYR A 248 -11.47 -14.35 9.57
CA TYR A 248 -12.67 -14.84 8.90
C TYR A 248 -13.23 -16.09 9.59
N GLU A 249 -14.55 -16.25 9.44
CA GLU A 249 -15.25 -17.50 9.67
C GLU A 249 -15.57 -18.16 8.35
N ILE A 250 -15.57 -19.50 8.36
CA ILE A 250 -16.04 -20.30 7.22
C ILE A 250 -17.35 -20.93 7.62
N LEU A 251 -18.33 -20.79 6.74
CA LEU A 251 -19.68 -21.27 6.90
C LEU A 251 -19.89 -22.42 5.92
N GLY A 252 -20.63 -23.45 6.35
CA GLY A 252 -20.97 -24.59 5.51
C GLY A 252 -22.41 -25.05 5.69
N ALA A 253 -23.05 -25.46 4.60
CA ALA A 253 -24.44 -25.93 4.57
C ALA A 253 -24.64 -27.02 3.51
N GLY A 254 -25.60 -27.91 3.73
CA GLY A 254 -26.00 -28.93 2.74
C GLY A 254 -26.87 -28.36 1.61
N SER A 255 -27.62 -27.29 1.87
CA SER A 255 -28.45 -26.57 0.90
C SER A 255 -28.54 -25.09 1.28
N LEU A 256 -28.94 -24.22 0.34
CA LEU A 256 -29.05 -22.78 0.59
C LEU A 256 -30.12 -22.43 1.64
N ASP A 257 -31.20 -23.21 1.72
CA ASP A 257 -32.35 -22.97 2.59
C ASP A 257 -32.20 -23.60 3.99
N GLN A 258 -31.06 -24.24 4.28
CA GLN A 258 -30.77 -24.86 5.58
C GLN A 258 -29.90 -23.96 6.47
N ASP A 259 -29.83 -24.33 7.75
CA ASP A 259 -28.95 -23.68 8.72
C ASP A 259 -27.48 -23.80 8.31
N TRP A 260 -26.84 -22.64 8.20
CA TRP A 260 -25.41 -22.51 7.95
C TRP A 260 -24.62 -22.70 9.23
N ASN A 261 -23.68 -23.63 9.21
CA ASN A 261 -22.83 -23.95 10.36
C ASN A 261 -21.49 -23.23 10.24
N VAL A 262 -21.02 -22.61 11.31
CA VAL A 262 -19.64 -22.11 11.38
C VAL A 262 -18.71 -23.33 11.52
N ILE A 263 -18.00 -23.65 10.43
CA ILE A 263 -17.11 -24.80 10.37
C ILE A 263 -15.66 -24.43 10.69
N SER A 264 -15.28 -23.16 10.63
CA SER A 264 -13.97 -22.69 11.09
C SER A 264 -14.05 -21.22 11.51
N THR A 265 -13.19 -20.81 12.45
CA THR A 265 -13.14 -19.45 13.02
C THR A 265 -11.70 -18.95 13.11
N ASN A 266 -11.54 -17.64 13.27
CA ASN A 266 -10.25 -16.98 13.48
C ASN A 266 -9.23 -17.29 12.37
N ILE A 267 -9.69 -17.36 11.12
CA ILE A 267 -8.81 -17.59 9.97
C ILE A 267 -8.20 -16.27 9.53
N PRO A 268 -6.89 -16.04 9.69
CA PRO A 268 -6.26 -14.85 9.11
C PRO A 268 -6.05 -15.04 7.61
N ASP A 269 -6.01 -13.93 6.89
CA ASP A 269 -5.63 -13.87 5.47
C ASP A 269 -4.35 -13.08 5.23
N ASN A 270 -3.55 -12.82 6.28
CA ASN A 270 -2.26 -12.12 6.21
C ASN A 270 -1.13 -12.99 5.64
N VAL A 271 -1.41 -13.64 4.52
CA VAL A 271 -0.53 -14.46 3.72
C VAL A 271 -0.14 -13.74 2.43
N ASP A 272 0.93 -14.24 1.79
CA ASP A 272 1.38 -13.74 0.49
C ASP A 272 0.28 -13.84 -0.60
N PRO A 273 0.38 -13.04 -1.67
CA PRO A 273 -0.58 -13.06 -2.77
C PRO A 273 -0.87 -14.47 -3.29
N GLY A 274 -2.15 -14.84 -3.29
CA GLY A 274 -2.62 -16.12 -3.82
C GLY A 274 -2.28 -17.35 -2.99
N GLN A 275 -1.78 -17.19 -1.75
CA GLN A 275 -1.44 -18.32 -0.88
C GLN A 275 -2.57 -18.72 0.08
N LEU A 276 -3.65 -17.95 0.15
CA LEU A 276 -4.79 -18.25 0.98
C LEU A 276 -5.56 -19.45 0.42
N PHE A 277 -5.60 -20.54 1.17
CA PHE A 277 -6.28 -21.77 0.77
C PHE A 277 -6.81 -22.51 1.99
N ILE A 278 -8.10 -22.84 1.95
CA ILE A 278 -8.75 -23.63 2.97
C ILE A 278 -9.34 -24.89 2.34
N PRO A 279 -8.87 -26.10 2.72
CA PRO A 279 -9.42 -27.33 2.16
C PRO A 279 -10.88 -27.51 2.60
N LEU A 280 -11.73 -27.94 1.67
CA LEU A 280 -13.14 -28.22 1.93
C LEU A 280 -13.45 -29.70 1.74
N ASN A 281 -14.47 -30.18 2.47
CA ASN A 281 -15.07 -31.49 2.25
C ASN A 281 -16.54 -31.31 1.80
N PRO A 282 -16.83 -31.43 0.50
CA PRO A 282 -18.19 -31.25 -0.02
C PRO A 282 -19.17 -32.37 0.40
N ILE A 283 -18.68 -33.50 0.90
CA ILE A 283 -19.53 -34.61 1.38
C ILE A 283 -20.02 -34.35 2.82
N GLU A 284 -19.22 -33.65 3.63
CA GLU A 284 -19.56 -33.29 5.01
C GLU A 284 -19.46 -31.76 5.21
N PRO A 285 -20.30 -30.95 4.53
CA PRO A 285 -20.11 -29.50 4.46
C PRO A 285 -20.29 -28.77 5.80
N THR A 286 -20.97 -29.37 6.77
CA THR A 286 -21.21 -28.79 8.10
C THR A 286 -20.16 -29.21 9.15
N LYS A 287 -19.19 -30.04 8.76
CA LYS A 287 -18.17 -30.57 9.68
C LYS A 287 -17.08 -29.53 9.94
N SER A 288 -16.72 -29.36 11.21
CA SER A 288 -15.68 -28.41 11.59
C SER A 288 -14.32 -28.76 11.00
N ILE A 289 -13.61 -27.72 10.54
CA ILE A 289 -12.27 -27.78 9.96
C ILE A 289 -11.31 -27.07 10.91
N LYS A 290 -10.26 -27.78 11.34
CA LYS A 290 -9.16 -27.21 12.11
C LYS A 290 -7.99 -26.90 11.20
N ILE A 291 -7.61 -25.62 11.15
CA ILE A 291 -6.52 -25.14 10.29
C ILE A 291 -5.32 -24.82 11.16
N LYS A 292 -4.16 -25.35 10.78
CA LYS A 292 -2.90 -25.11 11.48
C LYS A 292 -2.10 -24.06 10.73
N PHE A 293 -2.00 -22.87 11.33
CA PHE A 293 -1.17 -21.80 10.79
C PHE A 293 0.28 -21.92 11.26
N PRO A 294 1.23 -21.30 10.53
CA PRO A 294 2.60 -21.15 10.98
C PRO A 294 2.69 -20.46 12.35
N LYS A 295 3.80 -20.69 13.06
CA LYS A 295 4.06 -19.94 14.29
C LYS A 295 4.25 -18.45 13.96
N PRO A 296 3.74 -17.53 14.79
CA PRO A 296 3.97 -16.10 14.61
C PRO A 296 5.46 -15.77 14.51
N ILE A 297 5.76 -14.79 13.66
CA ILE A 297 7.11 -14.23 13.54
C ILE A 297 7.32 -13.25 14.70
N ARG A 298 8.53 -13.24 15.28
CA ARG A 298 8.87 -12.30 16.36
C ARG A 298 9.00 -10.88 15.81
N LYS A 299 8.56 -9.89 16.59
CA LYS A 299 8.78 -8.46 16.33
C LYS A 299 10.26 -8.18 16.03
N LYS A 300 10.52 -7.44 14.97
CA LYS A 300 11.85 -7.02 14.53
C LYS A 300 11.91 -5.50 14.49
N SER A 301 13.03 -4.97 14.97
CA SER A 301 13.34 -3.55 14.88
C SER A 301 13.73 -3.15 13.46
N HIS A 302 13.40 -1.93 13.06
CA HIS A 302 13.92 -1.30 11.84
C HIS A 302 15.19 -0.47 12.09
N ALA A 303 15.78 -0.57 13.30
CA ALA A 303 16.94 0.22 13.70
C ALA A 303 18.08 0.18 12.68
N GLY A 304 18.66 1.35 12.44
CA GLY A 304 19.76 1.52 11.50
C GLY A 304 19.37 1.45 10.03
N TRP A 305 18.06 1.45 9.70
CA TRP A 305 17.62 1.73 8.33
C TRP A 305 18.15 3.10 7.86
N MET A 306 18.55 3.15 6.59
CA MET A 306 18.99 4.35 5.91
C MET A 306 18.59 4.21 4.45
N ASP A 307 18.16 5.29 3.81
CA ASP A 307 17.91 5.27 2.37
C ASP A 307 19.23 5.15 1.60
N SER A 308 19.49 3.96 1.04
CA SER A 308 20.67 3.70 0.23
C SER A 308 20.47 3.94 -1.27
N LYS A 309 19.24 4.21 -1.74
CA LYS A 309 18.90 4.41 -3.16
C LYS A 309 19.74 5.52 -3.79
N TRP A 310 20.17 6.48 -2.97
CA TRP A 310 20.85 7.70 -3.39
C TRP A 310 22.31 7.81 -2.92
N CYS A 311 22.92 6.70 -2.47
CA CYS A 311 24.30 6.66 -2.00
C CYS A 311 25.34 6.66 -3.14
N ALA A 312 25.28 7.68 -4.00
CA ALA A 312 26.30 7.97 -5.00
C ALA A 312 27.53 8.66 -4.38
N ARG A 313 28.71 8.45 -4.97
CA ARG A 313 29.96 9.12 -4.54
C ARG A 313 29.79 10.65 -4.66
N GLY A 314 29.93 11.37 -3.54
CA GLY A 314 29.74 12.82 -3.49
C GLY A 314 28.32 13.28 -3.07
N SER A 315 27.40 12.35 -2.78
CA SER A 315 26.10 12.66 -2.17
C SER A 315 26.28 13.29 -0.78
N PRO A 316 25.45 14.27 -0.36
CA PRO A 316 25.49 14.82 1.00
C PRO A 316 24.66 13.96 1.97
N ALA A 317 23.92 12.97 1.43
CA ALA A 317 23.21 12.00 2.22
C ALA A 317 24.21 11.29 3.13
N SER A 318 23.78 11.05 4.38
CA SER A 318 24.52 10.39 5.45
C SER A 318 24.76 8.89 5.15
N CYS A 319 25.30 8.59 3.99
CA CYS A 319 25.70 7.26 3.57
C CYS A 319 26.96 6.86 4.31
N SER A 320 26.88 5.82 5.15
CA SER A 320 28.07 5.29 5.82
C SER A 320 29.14 4.86 4.80
N LYS A 321 30.43 5.14 5.09
CA LYS A 321 31.58 4.87 4.20
C LYS A 321 31.69 3.41 3.69
N LYS A 322 31.01 2.45 4.34
CA LYS A 322 30.93 1.04 3.92
C LYS A 322 30.12 0.79 2.64
N PHE A 323 29.36 1.78 2.15
CA PHE A 323 28.54 1.67 0.92
C PHE A 323 29.07 2.52 -0.25
N HIS A 324 30.32 2.99 -0.19
CA HIS A 324 30.97 3.56 -1.37
C HIS A 324 31.25 2.44 -2.38
N VAL A 325 30.28 2.16 -3.25
CA VAL A 325 30.50 1.27 -4.40
C VAL A 325 31.48 1.96 -5.34
N SER A 326 32.70 1.40 -5.43
CA SER A 326 33.69 1.83 -6.41
C SER A 326 33.19 1.48 -7.82
N PRO A 327 33.41 2.30 -8.88
CA PRO A 327 32.89 2.03 -10.22
C PRO A 327 33.53 0.83 -10.94
N LYS A 328 34.34 0.01 -10.28
CA LYS A 328 35.15 -1.04 -10.93
C LYS A 328 35.30 -2.26 -10.03
N GLN A 329 34.22 -3.01 -9.84
CA GLN A 329 34.21 -4.44 -9.52
C GLN A 329 32.75 -4.87 -9.38
N ASP A 330 32.04 -4.99 -10.49
CA ASP A 330 30.83 -5.83 -10.62
C ASP A 330 30.36 -5.99 -12.09
N ASP A 331 31.31 -5.97 -13.04
CA ASP A 331 31.02 -6.21 -14.47
C ASP A 331 30.73 -7.68 -14.81
N HIS A 332 30.67 -8.57 -13.81
CA HIS A 332 30.26 -9.96 -14.00
C HIS A 332 28.94 -10.36 -13.32
N GLN A 333 28.22 -9.42 -12.70
CA GLN A 333 26.81 -9.65 -12.29
C GLN A 333 25.81 -8.62 -12.82
N ARG A 334 26.26 -7.58 -13.52
CA ARG A 334 25.37 -6.62 -14.22
C ARG A 334 25.08 -7.09 -15.65
N LYS A 335 24.16 -8.03 -15.81
CA LYS A 335 23.45 -8.21 -17.10
C LYS A 335 21.99 -7.80 -17.11
N ASP A 336 21.38 -7.41 -15.99
CA ASP A 336 19.96 -7.04 -15.95
C ASP A 336 19.65 -5.72 -15.20
N ALA A 337 20.51 -4.71 -15.33
CA ALA A 337 20.21 -3.36 -14.82
C ALA A 337 19.40 -2.56 -15.86
N HIS A 338 18.10 -2.85 -15.95
CA HIS A 338 17.13 -1.96 -16.58
C HIS A 338 16.68 -0.87 -15.59
N HIS A 339 16.67 0.38 -16.05
CA HIS A 339 16.11 1.60 -15.45
C HIS A 339 15.11 1.40 -14.28
N PRO A 340 15.33 2.04 -13.10
CA PRO A 340 14.33 2.12 -12.05
C PRO A 340 13.43 3.33 -12.34
N ASN A 341 12.51 3.18 -13.29
CA ASN A 341 11.34 4.06 -13.44
C ASN A 341 10.36 3.38 -14.39
N LEU A 342 9.63 2.43 -13.82
CA LEU A 342 8.38 1.81 -14.25
C LEU A 342 8.19 0.60 -13.31
N PRO A 343 6.99 0.31 -12.78
CA PRO A 343 6.75 -0.92 -12.04
C PRO A 343 6.98 -2.11 -12.97
N LYS A 344 8.20 -2.65 -12.99
CA LYS A 344 8.49 -3.96 -13.57
C LYS A 344 8.11 -5.06 -12.57
N THR A 345 6.83 -5.09 -12.19
CA THR A 345 6.17 -6.29 -11.67
C THR A 345 4.66 -6.19 -11.91
N LEU A 346 4.25 -6.26 -13.18
CA LEU A 346 2.96 -6.85 -13.51
C LEU A 346 3.08 -8.18 -14.25
N ASN A 347 4.30 -8.65 -14.56
CA ASN A 347 4.55 -10.01 -15.04
C ASN A 347 6.04 -10.37 -14.91
N ASN A 348 6.41 -11.04 -13.81
CA ASN A 348 7.38 -12.14 -13.85
C ASN A 348 7.29 -12.97 -12.54
N PRO A 349 6.75 -14.19 -12.59
CA PRO A 349 6.62 -15.07 -11.44
C PRO A 349 7.94 -15.84 -11.25
N THR A 350 8.88 -15.29 -10.49
CA THR A 350 10.03 -16.08 -9.97
C THR A 350 9.91 -16.41 -8.48
N HIS A 351 8.77 -16.08 -7.87
CA HIS A 351 8.24 -16.94 -6.80
C HIS A 351 7.51 -18.10 -7.47
N GLN A 352 8.26 -19.16 -7.79
CA GLN A 352 7.64 -20.48 -8.00
C GLN A 352 6.95 -20.85 -6.69
N SER A 353 5.65 -20.56 -6.59
CA SER A 353 4.81 -21.23 -5.62
C SER A 353 4.97 -22.73 -5.89
N ARG A 354 5.37 -23.51 -4.89
CA ARG A 354 5.34 -24.97 -5.02
C ARG A 354 3.91 -25.50 -5.26
N HIS A 355 2.90 -24.64 -5.12
CA HIS A 355 1.49 -24.93 -5.37
C HIS A 355 0.79 -23.71 -5.97
N SER A 356 0.55 -23.70 -7.28
CA SER A 356 -0.34 -22.70 -7.88
C SER A 356 -1.78 -23.14 -7.68
N LEU A 357 -2.57 -22.31 -6.99
CA LEU A 357 -4.01 -22.52 -6.87
C LEU A 357 -4.65 -22.35 -8.25
N VAL A 358 -5.45 -23.33 -8.66
CA VAL A 358 -6.19 -23.27 -9.93
C VAL A 358 -7.64 -22.94 -9.61
N PRO A 359 -8.21 -21.86 -10.18
CA PRO A 359 -9.62 -21.53 -10.01
C PRO A 359 -10.53 -22.69 -10.45
N LEU A 360 -11.57 -22.94 -9.68
CA LEU A 360 -12.68 -23.80 -10.06
C LEU A 360 -13.86 -22.91 -10.48
N LYS A 361 -14.61 -23.35 -11.49
CA LYS A 361 -15.87 -22.67 -11.82
C LYS A 361 -16.86 -22.92 -10.68
N SER A 362 -17.51 -21.86 -10.23
CA SER A 362 -18.73 -21.98 -9.45
C SER A 362 -19.77 -22.67 -10.34
N GLU A 363 -20.31 -23.79 -9.87
CA GLU A 363 -21.45 -24.45 -10.49
C GLU A 363 -22.67 -24.12 -9.64
N THR A 364 -23.73 -23.55 -10.23
CA THR A 364 -25.03 -23.54 -9.57
C THR A 364 -25.61 -24.94 -9.68
N PRO A 365 -25.95 -25.63 -8.58
CA PRO A 365 -26.62 -26.91 -8.68
C PRO A 365 -28.00 -26.69 -9.32
N HIS A 366 -28.12 -27.08 -10.60
CA HIS A 366 -29.35 -26.98 -11.36
C HIS A 366 -30.35 -28.10 -11.04
N ASP A 367 -29.89 -29.14 -10.33
CA ASP A 367 -30.68 -30.32 -9.99
C ASP A 367 -30.54 -30.64 -8.50
N SER A 368 -31.67 -30.92 -7.87
CA SER A 368 -31.81 -31.35 -6.46
C SER A 368 -31.05 -32.64 -6.13
N SER A 369 -30.57 -33.37 -7.14
CA SER A 369 -29.79 -34.61 -7.01
C SER A 369 -28.27 -34.41 -6.92
N ALA A 370 -27.77 -33.18 -7.13
CA ALA A 370 -26.33 -32.92 -7.14
C ALA A 370 -25.72 -33.09 -5.74
N SER A 371 -24.80 -34.05 -5.58
CA SER A 371 -24.05 -34.23 -4.34
C SER A 371 -22.95 -33.18 -4.20
N GLY A 372 -22.89 -32.53 -3.04
CA GLY A 372 -21.92 -31.48 -2.74
C GLY A 372 -22.30 -30.66 -1.52
N GLY A 373 -21.65 -29.51 -1.38
CA GLY A 373 -21.84 -28.61 -0.24
C GLY A 373 -21.74 -27.13 -0.61
N TRP A 374 -22.52 -26.31 0.11
CA TRP A 374 -22.45 -24.85 0.05
C TRP A 374 -21.48 -24.31 1.09
N PHE A 375 -20.70 -23.32 0.69
CA PHE A 375 -19.69 -22.68 1.55
C PHE A 375 -19.75 -21.16 1.39
N ALA A 376 -19.50 -20.44 2.46
CA ALA A 376 -19.42 -18.97 2.47
C ALA A 376 -18.37 -18.52 3.48
N VAL A 377 -17.93 -17.27 3.36
CA VAL A 377 -16.89 -16.69 4.22
C VAL A 377 -17.45 -15.43 4.86
N ARG A 378 -17.33 -15.31 6.18
CA ARG A 378 -17.69 -14.08 6.91
C ARG A 378 -16.44 -13.36 7.37
N ALA A 379 -16.37 -12.06 7.12
CA ALA A 379 -15.30 -11.22 7.64
C ALA A 379 -15.58 -10.82 9.11
N ILE A 380 -14.54 -10.81 9.94
CA ILE A 380 -14.59 -10.38 11.35
C ILE A 380 -13.66 -9.18 11.52
N SER A 381 -14.15 -8.09 12.14
CA SER A 381 -13.36 -6.88 12.36
C SER A 381 -12.22 -7.09 13.37
N ALA A 382 -11.31 -6.11 13.47
CA ALA A 382 -10.27 -6.08 14.50
C ALA A 382 -10.83 -6.09 15.94
N ASP A 383 -12.02 -5.55 16.13
CA ASP A 383 -12.72 -5.52 17.43
C ASP A 383 -13.57 -6.80 17.67
N GLY A 384 -13.47 -7.80 16.78
CA GLY A 384 -14.21 -9.06 16.89
C GLY A 384 -15.68 -8.98 16.48
N VAL A 385 -16.08 -7.89 15.81
CA VAL A 385 -17.47 -7.70 15.35
C VAL A 385 -17.68 -8.45 14.03
N PRO A 386 -18.70 -9.33 13.93
CA PRO A 386 -19.04 -9.98 12.67
C PRO A 386 -19.49 -8.96 11.62
N GLY A 387 -18.86 -9.02 10.45
CA GLY A 387 -19.18 -8.20 9.29
C GLY A 387 -19.96 -8.98 8.23
N GLY A 388 -19.77 -8.57 6.96
CA GLY A 388 -20.47 -9.15 5.83
C GLY A 388 -20.09 -10.61 5.55
N ILE A 389 -21.05 -11.35 4.97
CA ILE A 389 -20.89 -12.73 4.49
C ILE A 389 -20.79 -12.69 2.97
N SER A 390 -19.84 -13.43 2.40
CA SER A 390 -19.69 -13.56 0.95
C SER A 390 -20.95 -14.17 0.31
N GLU A 391 -21.09 -13.98 -1.00
CA GLU A 391 -21.97 -14.84 -1.79
C GLU A 391 -21.57 -16.32 -1.60
N PRO A 392 -22.54 -17.22 -1.39
CA PRO A 392 -22.30 -18.66 -1.30
C PRO A 392 -21.66 -19.26 -2.55
N VAL A 393 -20.75 -20.20 -2.36
CA VAL A 393 -20.16 -21.00 -3.44
C VAL A 393 -20.51 -22.48 -3.22
N TRP A 394 -20.86 -23.16 -4.32
CA TRP A 394 -21.18 -24.59 -4.31
C TRP A 394 -20.00 -25.40 -4.81
N LEU A 395 -19.56 -26.37 -3.98
CA LEU A 395 -18.53 -27.33 -4.34
C LEU A 395 -19.18 -28.71 -4.51
N LYS A 396 -19.09 -29.24 -5.73
CA LYS A 396 -19.52 -30.60 -6.07
C LYS A 396 -18.60 -31.65 -5.41
N SER A 397 -19.20 -32.78 -4.99
CA SER A 397 -18.49 -33.92 -4.39
C SER A 397 -17.62 -34.70 -5.35
#